data_AF-A0AA35RXE9-F1
#
_entry.id   AF-A0AA35RXE9-F1
#
_cell.length_a   1.000
_cell.length_b   1.000
_cell.length_c   1.000
_cell.angle_alpha   90.00
_cell.angle_beta   90.00
_cell.angle_gamma   90.00
#
_symmetry.space_group_name_H-M   'P 1'
#
loop_
_entity.id
_entity.type
_entity.pdbx_description
1 polymer ?
#
loop_
_entity_poly.entity_id
_entity_poly.type
_entity_poly.pdbx_seq_one_letter_code
_entity_poly.pdbx_strand_id
1 'polypeptide(L)'
;MWLSCDCHVTLQISQALSEDLLLLPSDGRLGPAHSEKSIRELTILSYRLETLCRGLGAELVGRVKIARLAANAMQLLLAVQLDVDTEKSKEFMDMKLKFQQRLNALTRCFAGGNLALPQVVKPLDDIDYVTIATDSLVESLQPLIAAPLYPSLCPSDLVAVRMARATIHEPQNFSQDEHTRFVYSLALSIPVQATLYNVARPTDVAVQLRFPDGRRLFFTPKPSDIRSLGLHEDRLDTSVVTSHGLWTDPCQVELCVGMRVHTDVPETTRISHTPANKHTVSSIPRSNSNGVGSHSEDSMDPGHCFLAISDVVKINIFPQETASRSFNVFGGP
;
A
#
# COMPACT_ATOMS: atom_id res chain seq x y z
N MET A 1 9.54 -30.35 0.98
CA MET A 1 8.71 -29.43 1.80
C MET A 1 8.63 -28.01 1.21
N TRP A 2 8.93 -27.81 -0.09
CA TRP A 2 8.95 -26.49 -0.76
C TRP A 2 7.81 -26.28 -1.78
N LEU A 3 6.91 -27.25 -1.95
CA LEU A 3 5.79 -27.22 -2.91
C LEU A 3 4.49 -26.64 -2.31
N SER A 4 4.45 -26.32 -1.01
CA SER A 4 3.23 -25.86 -0.33
C SER A 4 2.99 -24.35 -0.46
N CYS A 5 4.06 -23.54 -0.54
CA CYS A 5 3.94 -22.08 -0.62
C CYS A 5 3.50 -21.58 -2.00
N ASP A 6 3.95 -22.21 -3.09
CA ASP A 6 3.67 -21.75 -4.46
C ASP A 6 2.21 -22.00 -4.87
N CYS A 7 1.60 -23.09 -4.37
CA CYS A 7 0.17 -23.36 -4.54
C CYS A 7 -0.69 -22.38 -3.74
N HIS A 8 -0.24 -21.90 -2.58
CA HIS A 8 -1.01 -20.96 -1.77
C HIS A 8 -1.07 -19.57 -2.41
N VAL A 9 0.03 -19.09 -3.01
CA VAL A 9 0.06 -17.82 -3.75
C VAL A 9 -0.81 -17.91 -5.01
N THR A 10 -0.70 -19.00 -5.77
CA THR A 10 -1.55 -19.28 -6.94
C THR A 10 -3.03 -19.34 -6.57
N LEU A 11 -3.35 -20.04 -5.48
CA LEU A 11 -4.70 -20.15 -4.95
C LEU A 11 -5.21 -18.79 -4.46
N GLN A 12 -4.43 -18.03 -3.69
CA GLN A 12 -4.82 -16.70 -3.20
C GLN A 12 -4.98 -15.68 -4.31
N ILE A 13 -4.13 -15.69 -5.35
CA ILE A 13 -4.30 -14.85 -6.52
C ILE A 13 -5.53 -15.30 -7.29
N SER A 14 -5.73 -16.60 -7.54
CA SER A 14 -6.94 -17.09 -8.22
C SER A 14 -8.23 -16.88 -7.42
N GLN A 15 -8.20 -16.99 -6.08
CA GLN A 15 -9.35 -16.81 -5.18
C GLN A 15 -9.66 -15.33 -5.00
N ALA A 16 -8.65 -14.46 -4.79
CA ALA A 16 -8.86 -13.02 -4.76
C ALA A 16 -9.34 -12.47 -6.11
N LEU A 17 -8.97 -13.12 -7.21
CA LEU A 17 -9.45 -12.78 -8.56
C LEU A 17 -10.78 -13.48 -8.93
N SER A 18 -11.21 -14.52 -8.22
CA SER A 18 -12.42 -15.29 -8.52
C SER A 18 -13.58 -14.95 -7.58
N GLU A 19 -13.35 -14.91 -6.26
CA GLU A 19 -14.42 -14.75 -5.26
C GLU A 19 -14.95 -13.32 -5.16
N ASP A 20 -14.08 -12.30 -5.30
CA ASP A 20 -14.49 -10.88 -5.19
C ASP A 20 -15.02 -10.30 -6.51
N LEU A 21 -14.78 -10.95 -7.65
CA LEU A 21 -15.23 -10.53 -8.98
C LEU A 21 -16.48 -11.27 -9.48
N LEU A 22 -16.79 -12.45 -8.92
CA LEU A 22 -18.05 -13.18 -9.17
C LEU A 22 -19.29 -12.51 -8.53
N LEU A 23 -19.11 -11.43 -7.77
CA LEU A 23 -20.19 -10.63 -7.19
C LEU A 23 -20.67 -9.48 -8.09
N LEU A 24 -20.10 -9.31 -9.29
CA LEU A 24 -20.63 -8.36 -10.27
C LEU A 24 -21.82 -9.00 -10.98
N PRO A 25 -23.06 -8.49 -10.80
CA PRO A 25 -24.21 -9.03 -11.49
C PRO A 25 -24.08 -8.70 -12.98
N SER A 26 -24.33 -9.71 -13.80
CA SER A 26 -24.52 -9.62 -15.25
C SER A 26 -25.60 -8.61 -15.68
N ASP A 27 -26.40 -8.11 -14.72
CA ASP A 27 -27.64 -7.35 -14.94
C ASP A 27 -27.55 -5.84 -14.65
N GLY A 28 -26.34 -5.27 -14.50
CA GLY A 28 -26.14 -3.81 -14.62
C GLY A 28 -26.83 -2.92 -13.57
N ARG A 29 -27.35 -3.47 -12.47
CA ARG A 29 -27.94 -2.72 -11.36
C ARG A 29 -27.37 -3.17 -10.02
N LEU A 30 -26.26 -2.57 -9.61
CA LEU A 30 -25.72 -2.67 -8.25
C LEU A 30 -26.20 -1.50 -7.38
N GLY A 31 -26.46 -1.76 -6.11
CA GLY A 31 -26.58 -0.70 -5.12
C GLY A 31 -25.24 0.04 -4.96
N PRO A 32 -25.22 1.38 -4.95
CA PRO A 32 -24.02 2.19 -5.21
C PRO A 32 -22.89 2.00 -4.19
N ALA A 33 -23.21 1.73 -2.93
CA ALA A 33 -22.21 1.61 -1.86
C ALA A 33 -21.40 0.30 -1.90
N HIS A 34 -22.01 -0.81 -2.34
CA HIS A 34 -21.32 -2.11 -2.39
C HIS A 34 -20.41 -2.22 -3.62
N SER A 35 -20.82 -1.60 -4.73
CA SER A 35 -20.03 -1.58 -5.96
C SER A 35 -18.80 -0.69 -5.82
N GLU A 36 -18.89 0.49 -5.20
CA GLU A 36 -17.74 1.38 -5.03
C GLU A 36 -16.62 0.74 -4.18
N LYS A 37 -16.99 0.10 -3.07
CA LYS A 37 -16.03 -0.61 -2.21
C LYS A 37 -15.33 -1.74 -2.97
N SER A 38 -16.08 -2.54 -3.72
CA SER A 38 -15.56 -3.69 -4.47
C SER A 38 -14.64 -3.25 -5.61
N ILE A 39 -15.00 -2.20 -6.35
CA ILE A 39 -14.17 -1.60 -7.40
C ILE A 39 -12.86 -1.06 -6.84
N ARG A 40 -12.93 -0.44 -5.66
CA ARG A 40 -11.75 0.05 -4.96
C ARG A 40 -10.84 -1.09 -4.51
N GLU A 41 -11.41 -2.15 -3.94
CA GLU A 41 -10.67 -3.35 -3.55
C GLU A 41 -9.99 -3.99 -4.74
N LEU A 42 -10.68 -4.13 -5.87
CA LEU A 42 -10.11 -4.59 -7.14
C LEU A 42 -8.94 -3.72 -7.60
N THR A 43 -9.10 -2.39 -7.55
CA THR A 43 -8.04 -1.45 -7.93
C THR A 43 -6.82 -1.62 -7.03
N ILE A 44 -7.00 -1.68 -5.71
CA ILE A 44 -5.91 -1.89 -4.74
C ILE A 44 -5.24 -3.25 -4.96
N LEU A 45 -6.01 -4.32 -5.13
CA LEU A 45 -5.49 -5.66 -5.41
C LEU A 45 -4.63 -5.66 -6.69
N SER A 46 -5.06 -4.98 -7.75
CA SER A 46 -4.25 -4.88 -8.98
C SER A 46 -2.89 -4.22 -8.73
N TYR A 47 -2.82 -3.20 -7.86
CA TYR A 47 -1.56 -2.54 -7.47
C TYR A 47 -0.70 -3.44 -6.58
N ARG A 48 -1.33 -4.18 -5.66
CA ARG A 48 -0.65 -5.17 -4.81
C ARG A 48 -0.02 -6.26 -5.65
N LEU A 49 -0.73 -6.82 -6.61
CA LEU A 49 -0.22 -7.88 -7.48
C LEU A 49 0.99 -7.39 -8.30
N GLU A 50 0.89 -6.23 -8.94
CA GLU A 50 2.00 -5.67 -9.74
C GLU A 50 3.24 -5.35 -8.89
N THR A 51 3.06 -4.92 -7.64
CA THR A 51 4.18 -4.46 -6.79
C THR A 51 4.81 -5.59 -5.97
N LEU A 52 3.98 -6.49 -5.42
CA LEU A 52 4.44 -7.55 -4.53
C LEU A 52 4.92 -8.79 -5.30
N CYS A 53 4.43 -9.02 -6.52
CA CYS A 53 4.80 -10.22 -7.27
C CYS A 53 5.97 -9.92 -8.21
N ARG A 54 7.09 -10.61 -8.01
CA ARG A 54 8.23 -10.65 -8.93
C ARG A 54 8.09 -11.85 -9.87
N GLY A 55 8.58 -11.72 -11.11
CA GLY A 55 8.53 -12.81 -12.09
C GLY A 55 7.19 -12.94 -12.84
N LEU A 56 6.31 -11.94 -12.74
CA LEU A 56 5.12 -11.86 -13.59
C LEU A 56 5.57 -11.72 -15.06
N GLY A 57 5.17 -12.66 -15.90
CA GLY A 57 5.35 -12.54 -17.36
C GLY A 57 4.61 -11.33 -17.92
N ALA A 58 5.03 -10.84 -19.09
CA ALA A 58 4.43 -9.67 -19.73
C ALA A 58 2.91 -9.82 -19.96
N GLU A 59 2.44 -11.05 -20.22
CA GLU A 59 1.02 -11.35 -20.34
C GLU A 59 0.26 -11.16 -19.02
N LEU A 60 0.78 -11.69 -17.90
CA LEU A 60 0.15 -11.54 -16.58
C LEU A 60 0.15 -10.08 -16.12
N VAL A 61 1.25 -9.36 -16.36
CA VAL A 61 1.31 -7.90 -16.11
C VAL A 61 0.23 -7.19 -16.93
N GLY A 62 0.07 -7.56 -18.20
CA GLY A 62 -0.99 -7.05 -19.06
C GLY A 62 -2.38 -7.29 -18.49
N ARG A 63 -2.67 -8.51 -18.02
CA ARG A 63 -3.94 -8.87 -17.39
C ARG A 63 -4.23 -8.06 -16.11
N VAL A 64 -3.24 -7.89 -15.24
CA VAL A 64 -3.37 -7.04 -14.04
C VAL A 64 -3.68 -5.59 -14.41
N LYS A 65 -3.07 -5.05 -15.46
CA LYS A 65 -3.37 -3.69 -15.95
C LYS A 65 -4.75 -3.59 -16.60
N ILE A 66 -5.22 -4.62 -17.30
CA ILE A 66 -6.59 -4.68 -17.86
C ILE A 66 -7.62 -4.69 -16.75
N ALA A 67 -7.41 -5.49 -15.69
CA ALA A 67 -8.28 -5.48 -14.53
C ALA A 67 -8.37 -4.10 -13.87
N ARG A 68 -7.24 -3.40 -13.76
CA ARG A 68 -7.18 -2.02 -13.26
C ARG A 68 -7.90 -1.03 -14.19
N LEU A 69 -7.80 -1.23 -15.51
CA LEU A 69 -8.52 -0.42 -16.49
C LEU A 69 -10.03 -0.64 -16.37
N ALA A 70 -10.47 -1.90 -16.26
CA ALA A 70 -11.87 -2.27 -16.07
C ALA A 70 -12.43 -1.73 -14.75
N ALA A 71 -11.65 -1.74 -13.66
CA ALA A 71 -12.05 -1.11 -12.40
C ALA A 71 -12.33 0.39 -12.56
N ASN A 72 -11.48 1.10 -13.32
CA ASN A 72 -11.72 2.53 -13.62
C ASN A 72 -12.94 2.72 -14.51
N ALA A 73 -13.13 1.87 -15.53
CA ALA A 73 -14.34 1.89 -16.36
C ALA A 73 -15.61 1.70 -15.52
N MET A 74 -15.62 0.74 -14.59
CA MET A 74 -16.74 0.54 -13.66
C MET A 74 -16.99 1.77 -12.79
N GLN A 75 -15.92 2.43 -12.31
CA GLN A 75 -16.05 3.66 -11.53
C GLN A 75 -16.66 4.81 -12.35
N LEU A 76 -16.25 4.96 -13.61
CA LEU A 76 -16.84 5.94 -14.54
C LEU A 76 -18.31 5.64 -14.80
N LEU A 77 -18.68 4.38 -15.07
CA LEU A 77 -20.08 4.02 -15.30
C LEU A 77 -20.96 4.24 -14.05
N LEU A 78 -20.46 3.91 -12.86
CA LEU A 78 -21.18 4.19 -11.61
C LEU A 78 -21.39 5.70 -11.40
N ALA A 79 -20.37 6.51 -11.69
CA ALA A 79 -20.49 7.97 -11.57
C ALA A 79 -21.56 8.53 -12.51
N VAL A 80 -21.65 8.00 -13.73
CA VAL A 80 -22.72 8.34 -14.69
C VAL A 80 -24.09 7.87 -14.19
N GLN A 81 -24.19 6.64 -13.67
CA GLN A 81 -25.45 6.09 -13.15
C GLN A 81 -25.98 6.85 -11.93
N LEU A 82 -25.08 7.44 -11.13
CA LEU A 82 -25.44 8.20 -9.93
C LEU A 82 -25.85 9.65 -10.25
N ASP A 83 -25.86 10.05 -11.52
CA ASP A 83 -26.30 11.38 -12.00
C ASP A 83 -25.64 12.55 -11.26
N VAL A 84 -24.40 12.36 -10.83
CA VAL A 84 -23.55 13.47 -10.36
C VAL A 84 -23.29 14.36 -11.56
N ASP A 85 -23.31 15.69 -11.45
CA ASP A 85 -23.03 16.66 -12.54
C ASP A 85 -21.70 16.37 -13.29
N THR A 86 -21.69 15.36 -14.15
CA THR A 86 -20.49 14.65 -14.59
C THR A 86 -19.64 15.54 -15.50
N GLU A 87 -20.28 16.30 -16.38
CA GLU A 87 -19.60 17.18 -17.32
C GLU A 87 -18.95 18.41 -16.67
N LYS A 88 -19.44 18.82 -15.49
CA LYS A 88 -18.88 19.97 -14.74
C LYS A 88 -18.02 19.53 -13.55
N SER A 89 -18.11 18.27 -13.15
CA SER A 89 -17.35 17.73 -12.03
C SER A 89 -15.88 17.57 -12.41
N LYS A 90 -15.03 18.31 -11.70
CA LYS A 90 -13.58 18.17 -11.78
C LYS A 90 -13.14 16.72 -11.48
N GLU A 91 -13.82 16.05 -10.57
CA GLU A 91 -13.51 14.67 -10.17
C GLU A 91 -13.82 13.70 -11.31
N PHE A 92 -14.91 13.90 -12.03
CA PHE A 92 -15.26 13.06 -13.18
C PHE A 92 -14.28 13.24 -14.35
N MET A 93 -13.88 14.48 -14.63
CA MET A 93 -12.84 14.76 -15.63
C MET A 93 -11.48 14.16 -15.24
N ASP A 94 -11.12 14.18 -13.96
CA ASP A 94 -9.92 13.53 -13.44
C ASP A 94 -10.00 11.99 -13.60
N MET A 95 -11.17 11.38 -13.36
CA MET A 95 -11.39 9.95 -13.62
C MET A 95 -11.22 9.60 -15.10
N LYS A 96 -11.77 10.41 -16.03
CA LYS A 96 -11.57 10.25 -17.48
C LYS A 96 -10.09 10.34 -17.87
N LEU A 97 -9.39 11.35 -17.35
CA LEU A 97 -7.96 11.52 -17.60
C LEU A 97 -7.14 10.33 -17.10
N LYS A 98 -7.41 9.85 -15.88
CA LYS A 98 -6.78 8.65 -15.31
C LYS A 98 -7.06 7.41 -16.14
N PHE A 99 -8.28 7.27 -16.67
CA PHE A 99 -8.63 6.17 -17.57
C PHE A 99 -7.77 6.20 -18.84
N GLN A 100 -7.68 7.35 -19.52
CA GLN A 100 -6.84 7.52 -20.70
C GLN A 100 -5.36 7.24 -20.41
N GLN A 101 -4.85 7.73 -19.28
CA GLN A 101 -3.46 7.47 -18.86
C GLN A 101 -3.19 5.97 -18.65
N ARG A 102 -4.12 5.25 -18.02
CA ARG A 102 -4.01 3.80 -17.81
C ARG A 102 -4.09 3.03 -19.14
N LEU A 103 -4.97 3.43 -20.05
CA LEU A 103 -5.06 2.86 -21.40
C LEU A 103 -3.75 3.05 -22.18
N ASN A 104 -3.23 4.28 -22.21
CA ASN A 104 -1.94 4.57 -22.86
C ASN A 104 -0.78 3.77 -22.25
N ALA A 105 -0.76 3.60 -20.93
CA ALA A 105 0.25 2.78 -20.24
C ALA A 105 0.12 1.29 -20.58
N LEU A 106 -1.11 0.79 -20.73
CA LEU A 106 -1.40 -0.57 -21.17
C LEU A 106 -0.93 -0.80 -22.61
N THR A 107 -1.28 0.09 -23.55
CA THR A 107 -0.87 0.01 -24.95
C THR A 107 0.66 -0.01 -25.09
N ARG A 108 1.37 0.86 -24.36
CA ARG A 108 2.84 0.84 -24.31
C ARG A 108 3.41 -0.47 -23.74
N CYS A 109 2.76 -1.04 -22.72
CA CYS A 109 3.18 -2.30 -22.12
C CYS A 109 3.11 -3.46 -23.11
N PHE A 110 2.03 -3.55 -23.89
CA PHE A 110 1.86 -4.59 -24.92
C PHE A 110 2.80 -4.37 -26.10
N ALA A 111 2.96 -3.13 -26.56
CA ALA A 111 3.90 -2.78 -27.62
C ALA A 111 5.36 -3.14 -27.26
N GLY A 112 5.80 -2.80 -26.04
CA GLY A 112 7.14 -3.13 -25.57
C GLY A 112 7.37 -4.63 -25.32
N GLY A 113 6.30 -5.39 -25.07
CA GLY A 113 6.34 -6.84 -24.89
C GLY A 113 6.24 -7.66 -26.18
N ASN A 114 6.12 -7.03 -27.35
CA ASN A 114 5.75 -7.68 -28.61
C ASN A 114 4.46 -8.53 -28.50
N LEU A 115 3.54 -8.13 -27.64
CA LEU A 115 2.26 -8.80 -27.42
C LEU A 115 1.15 -8.06 -28.17
N ALA A 116 0.23 -8.81 -28.77
CA ALA A 116 -0.96 -8.21 -29.36
C ALA A 116 -1.90 -7.71 -28.26
N LEU A 117 -2.43 -6.50 -28.40
CA LEU A 117 -3.48 -5.99 -27.53
C LEU A 117 -4.68 -6.94 -27.55
N PRO A 118 -5.32 -7.22 -26.41
CA PRO A 118 -6.52 -8.05 -26.38
C PRO A 118 -7.64 -7.42 -27.20
N GLN A 119 -8.47 -8.26 -27.83
CA GLN A 119 -9.58 -7.80 -28.69
C GLN A 119 -10.57 -6.90 -27.97
N VAL A 120 -10.72 -7.05 -26.64
CA VAL A 120 -11.57 -6.19 -25.83
C VAL A 120 -11.00 -4.77 -25.64
N VAL A 121 -9.67 -4.62 -25.73
CA VAL A 121 -8.97 -3.34 -25.50
C VAL A 121 -8.72 -2.59 -26.81
N LYS A 122 -8.47 -3.31 -27.92
CA LYS A 122 -8.16 -2.69 -29.22
C LYS A 122 -9.14 -1.58 -29.65
N PRO A 123 -10.47 -1.73 -29.57
CA PRO A 123 -11.41 -0.68 -29.98
C PRO A 123 -11.34 0.57 -29.11
N LEU A 124 -10.81 0.45 -27.88
CA LEU A 124 -10.69 1.56 -26.94
C LEU A 124 -9.52 2.48 -27.30
N ASP A 125 -8.47 1.97 -27.96
CA ASP A 125 -7.22 2.71 -28.21
C ASP A 125 -7.44 3.91 -29.17
N ASP A 126 -8.45 3.83 -30.04
CA ASP A 126 -8.78 4.87 -31.03
C ASP A 126 -9.64 6.02 -30.45
N ILE A 127 -10.09 5.90 -29.20
CA ILE A 127 -11.05 6.83 -28.58
C ILE A 127 -10.33 7.79 -27.62
N ASP A 128 -10.64 9.08 -27.72
CA ASP A 128 -10.23 10.07 -26.72
C ASP A 128 -11.27 10.17 -25.58
N TYR A 129 -11.00 9.47 -24.49
CA TYR A 129 -11.88 9.41 -23.33
C TYR A 129 -11.96 10.71 -22.53
N VAL A 130 -11.07 11.68 -22.78
CA VAL A 130 -11.13 12.98 -22.12
C VAL A 130 -12.24 13.84 -22.71
N THR A 131 -12.44 13.78 -24.03
CA THR A 131 -13.38 14.64 -24.77
C THR A 131 -14.70 13.95 -25.13
N ILE A 132 -14.76 12.62 -25.03
CA ILE A 132 -15.97 11.84 -25.36
C ILE A 132 -17.19 12.27 -24.51
N ALA A 133 -18.35 12.32 -25.17
CA ALA A 133 -19.64 12.54 -24.54
C ALA A 133 -20.04 11.36 -23.63
N THR A 134 -20.87 11.63 -22.62
CA THR A 134 -21.18 10.65 -21.56
C THR A 134 -21.99 9.45 -22.06
N ASP A 135 -22.85 9.63 -23.04
CA ASP A 135 -23.61 8.56 -23.70
C ASP A 135 -22.68 7.59 -24.46
N SER A 136 -21.78 8.15 -25.27
CA SER A 136 -20.79 7.42 -26.04
C SER A 136 -19.73 6.75 -25.15
N LEU A 137 -19.45 7.34 -23.98
CA LEU A 137 -18.60 6.76 -22.94
C LEU A 137 -19.19 5.43 -22.44
N VAL A 138 -20.50 5.39 -22.14
CA VAL A 138 -21.15 4.17 -21.64
C VAL A 138 -21.08 3.06 -22.69
N GLU A 139 -21.42 3.38 -23.94
CA GLU A 139 -21.40 2.41 -25.04
C GLU A 139 -20.00 1.84 -25.30
N SER A 140 -18.97 2.67 -25.25
CA SER A 140 -17.59 2.24 -25.50
C SER A 140 -16.98 1.41 -24.36
N LEU A 141 -17.38 1.64 -23.10
CA LEU A 141 -16.84 0.93 -21.94
C LEU A 141 -17.58 -0.38 -21.61
N GLN A 142 -18.83 -0.52 -22.06
CA GLN A 142 -19.66 -1.71 -21.79
C GLN A 142 -18.97 -3.04 -22.18
N PRO A 143 -18.29 -3.17 -23.35
CA PRO A 143 -17.63 -4.42 -23.74
C PRO A 143 -16.48 -4.81 -22.82
N LEU A 144 -15.76 -3.83 -22.24
CA LEU A 144 -14.64 -4.07 -21.33
C LEU A 144 -15.11 -4.70 -20.01
N ILE A 145 -16.28 -4.29 -19.52
CA ILE A 145 -16.85 -4.77 -18.26
C ILE A 145 -17.56 -6.10 -18.45
N ALA A 146 -18.19 -6.31 -19.60
CA ALA A 146 -18.85 -7.57 -19.94
C ALA A 146 -17.86 -8.72 -20.24
N ALA A 147 -16.60 -8.41 -20.53
CA ALA A 147 -15.59 -9.41 -20.82
C ALA A 147 -15.12 -10.13 -19.54
N PRO A 148 -14.85 -11.45 -19.61
CA PRO A 148 -14.23 -12.16 -18.50
C PRO A 148 -12.80 -11.62 -18.30
N LEU A 149 -12.61 -10.83 -17.24
CA LEU A 149 -11.32 -10.18 -16.94
C LEU A 149 -10.21 -11.20 -16.58
N TYR A 150 -10.58 -12.45 -16.30
CA TYR A 150 -9.67 -13.53 -15.91
C TYR A 150 -10.03 -14.87 -16.56
N PRO A 151 -9.48 -15.20 -17.74
CA PRO A 151 -9.43 -16.59 -18.18
C PRO A 151 -8.52 -17.39 -17.24
N SER A 152 -8.83 -18.68 -17.00
CA SER A 152 -8.13 -19.51 -16.00
C SER A 152 -6.62 -19.40 -16.13
N LEU A 153 -5.94 -19.04 -15.04
CA LEU A 153 -4.49 -19.00 -14.98
C LEU A 153 -3.95 -20.42 -15.15
N CYS A 154 -3.04 -20.63 -16.10
CA CYS A 154 -2.35 -21.91 -16.20
C CYS A 154 -1.32 -21.98 -15.06
N PRO A 155 -1.24 -23.09 -14.31
CA PRO A 155 -0.23 -23.24 -13.24
C PRO A 155 1.21 -22.97 -13.72
N SER A 156 1.49 -23.27 -15.00
CA SER A 156 2.76 -22.99 -15.66
C SER A 156 3.14 -21.50 -15.67
N ASP A 157 2.17 -20.59 -15.76
CA ASP A 157 2.40 -19.14 -15.81
C ASP A 157 2.86 -18.59 -14.45
N LEU A 158 2.63 -19.36 -13.38
CA LEU A 158 2.85 -18.96 -12.00
C LEU A 158 4.12 -19.55 -11.38
N VAL A 159 4.79 -20.49 -12.07
CA VAL A 159 6.01 -21.16 -11.58
C VAL A 159 7.15 -20.17 -11.30
N ALA A 160 7.24 -19.09 -12.06
CA ALA A 160 8.27 -18.06 -11.89
C ALA A 160 7.88 -16.96 -10.90
N VAL A 161 6.61 -16.93 -10.45
CA VAL A 161 6.07 -15.83 -9.64
C VAL A 161 6.48 -16.02 -8.19
N ARG A 162 7.05 -14.97 -7.60
CA ARG A 162 7.45 -14.94 -6.20
C ARG A 162 6.91 -13.70 -5.51
N MET A 163 6.34 -13.86 -4.32
CA MET A 163 5.88 -12.71 -3.55
C MET A 163 7.01 -12.08 -2.73
N ALA A 164 6.98 -10.75 -2.65
CA ALA A 164 7.83 -9.96 -1.78
C ALA A 164 7.50 -10.27 -0.32
N ARG A 165 8.54 -10.49 0.48
CA ARG A 165 8.44 -10.76 1.92
C ARG A 165 9.60 -10.10 2.63
N ALA A 166 9.40 -9.72 3.89
CA ALA A 166 10.48 -9.33 4.78
C ALA A 166 10.43 -10.12 6.09
N THR A 167 11.60 -10.42 6.63
CA THR A 167 11.76 -10.99 7.98
C THR A 167 12.57 -10.02 8.80
N ILE A 168 11.95 -9.47 9.84
CA ILE A 168 12.61 -8.55 10.78
C ILE A 168 13.39 -9.39 11.79
N HIS A 169 14.70 -9.13 11.89
CA HIS A 169 15.61 -9.75 12.86
C HIS A 169 15.81 -8.84 14.07
N GLU A 170 15.83 -7.53 13.84
CA GLU A 170 15.85 -6.51 14.89
C GLU A 170 14.85 -5.40 14.55
N PRO A 171 14.08 -4.89 15.52
CA PRO A 171 14.03 -5.36 16.90
C PRO A 171 13.40 -6.76 17.00
N GLN A 172 13.86 -7.57 17.93
CA GLN A 172 13.17 -8.82 18.24
C GLN A 172 11.86 -8.49 18.97
N ASN A 173 10.87 -9.39 18.91
CA ASN A 173 9.73 -9.28 19.81
C ASN A 173 10.27 -9.33 21.23
N PHE A 174 10.39 -8.16 21.86
CA PHE A 174 10.87 -8.08 23.22
C PHE A 174 9.95 -8.95 24.08
N SER A 175 10.53 -9.91 24.80
CA SER A 175 9.81 -10.61 25.84
C SER A 175 9.24 -9.60 26.82
N GLN A 176 8.23 -9.99 27.59
CA GLN A 176 7.57 -9.11 28.55
C GLN A 176 8.55 -8.44 29.56
N ASP A 177 9.78 -8.93 29.66
CA ASP A 177 10.80 -8.44 30.59
C ASP A 177 11.88 -7.54 29.94
N GLU A 178 11.99 -7.53 28.59
CA GLU A 178 12.93 -6.65 27.90
C GLU A 178 12.24 -5.35 27.47
N HIS A 179 12.79 -4.23 27.93
CA HIS A 179 12.17 -2.92 27.80
C HIS A 179 13.17 -1.92 27.24
N THR A 180 12.76 -1.20 26.21
CA THR A 180 13.52 -0.04 25.73
C THR A 180 13.10 1.16 26.58
N ARG A 181 14.02 1.65 27.41
CA ARG A 181 13.79 2.84 28.25
C ARG A 181 13.85 4.09 27.39
N PHE A 182 12.85 4.95 27.50
CA PHE A 182 12.67 6.15 26.70
C PHE A 182 12.66 7.37 27.59
N VAL A 183 13.65 8.26 27.45
CA VAL A 183 13.64 9.54 28.17
C VAL A 183 12.74 10.52 27.42
N TYR A 184 11.82 11.17 28.13
CA TYR A 184 10.91 12.17 27.55
C TYR A 184 11.67 13.26 26.77
N SER A 185 11.11 13.68 25.63
CA SER A 185 11.67 14.69 24.72
C SER A 185 13.03 14.35 24.09
N LEU A 186 13.52 13.11 24.27
CA LEU A 186 14.71 12.63 23.59
C LEU A 186 14.31 11.76 22.39
N ALA A 187 15.02 11.92 21.28
CA ALA A 187 14.83 11.07 20.11
C ALA A 187 15.29 9.63 20.43
N LEU A 188 14.40 8.66 20.20
CA LEU A 188 14.69 7.24 20.26
C LEU A 188 15.08 6.75 18.87
N SER A 189 16.23 6.07 18.79
CA SER A 189 16.63 5.36 17.59
C SER A 189 16.34 3.87 17.77
N ILE A 190 15.46 3.33 16.94
CA ILE A 190 15.11 1.91 16.89
C ILE A 190 15.88 1.30 15.72
N PRO A 191 16.87 0.43 15.95
CA PRO A 191 17.56 -0.26 14.87
C PRO A 191 16.58 -1.24 14.20
N VAL A 192 16.59 -1.26 12.88
CA VAL A 192 15.78 -2.13 12.04
C VAL A 192 16.69 -2.93 11.14
N GLN A 193 16.88 -4.19 11.49
CA GLN A 193 17.57 -5.16 10.65
C GLN A 193 16.58 -6.15 10.10
N ALA A 194 16.48 -6.28 8.79
CA ALA A 194 15.58 -7.21 8.14
C ALA A 194 16.21 -7.85 6.90
N THR A 195 15.81 -9.08 6.60
CA THR A 195 16.06 -9.69 5.28
C THR A 195 14.84 -9.48 4.41
N LEU A 196 15.05 -8.95 3.21
CA LEU A 196 14.06 -8.73 2.17
C LEU A 196 14.19 -9.82 1.11
N TYR A 197 13.07 -10.45 0.75
CA TYR A 197 13.01 -11.51 -0.24
C TYR A 197 12.14 -11.07 -1.42
N ASN A 198 12.60 -11.35 -2.63
CA ASN A 198 11.88 -11.13 -3.89
C ASN A 198 11.40 -9.69 -4.13
N VAL A 199 11.97 -8.70 -3.45
CA VAL A 199 11.65 -7.28 -3.70
C VAL A 199 12.18 -6.89 -5.08
N ALA A 200 11.33 -6.29 -5.92
CA ALA A 200 11.71 -5.89 -7.28
C ALA A 200 12.47 -4.56 -7.31
N ARG A 201 12.04 -3.60 -6.47
CA ARG A 201 12.65 -2.26 -6.35
C ARG A 201 12.89 -1.95 -4.88
N PRO A 202 14.14 -2.06 -4.40
CA PRO A 202 14.48 -1.76 -3.01
C PRO A 202 14.18 -0.30 -2.60
N THR A 203 14.15 0.63 -3.56
CA THR A 203 13.77 2.03 -3.35
C THR A 203 12.33 2.22 -2.86
N ASP A 204 11.46 1.23 -3.09
CA ASP A 204 10.06 1.29 -2.67
C ASP A 204 9.88 0.78 -1.23
N VAL A 205 10.93 0.28 -0.59
CA VAL A 205 10.85 -0.24 0.79
C VAL A 205 10.61 0.90 1.76
N ALA A 206 9.70 0.69 2.70
CA ALA A 206 9.42 1.62 3.79
C ALA A 206 9.24 0.85 5.11
N VAL A 207 9.59 1.50 6.22
CA VAL A 207 9.30 1.03 7.57
C VAL A 207 8.15 1.85 8.13
N GLN A 208 7.10 1.20 8.59
CA GLN A 208 5.98 1.84 9.28
C GLN A 208 6.11 1.62 10.78
N LEU A 209 5.91 2.70 11.53
CA LEU A 209 5.77 2.69 12.98
C LEU A 209 4.35 3.14 13.33
N ARG A 210 3.60 2.33 14.08
CA ARG A 210 2.23 2.61 14.52
C ARG A 210 2.19 2.78 16.03
N PHE A 211 1.70 3.93 16.46
CA PHE A 211 1.56 4.29 17.86
C PHE A 211 0.20 3.87 18.43
N PRO A 212 0.08 3.73 19.76
CA PRO A 212 -1.18 3.39 20.43
C PRO A 212 -2.27 4.45 20.26
N ASP A 213 -1.90 5.70 20.01
CA ASP A 213 -2.83 6.81 19.73
C ASP A 213 -3.38 6.78 18.28
N GLY A 214 -2.96 5.80 17.47
CA GLY A 214 -3.36 5.65 16.08
C GLY A 214 -2.46 6.37 15.08
N ARG A 215 -1.51 7.20 15.53
CA ARG A 215 -0.56 7.88 14.64
C ARG A 215 0.33 6.88 13.93
N ARG A 216 0.67 7.17 12.67
CA ARG A 216 1.55 6.34 11.85
C ARG A 216 2.69 7.19 11.31
N LEU A 217 3.90 6.68 11.46
CA LEU A 217 5.09 7.25 10.83
C LEU A 217 5.63 6.30 9.80
N PHE A 218 6.08 6.86 8.67
CA PHE A 218 6.69 6.12 7.58
C PHE A 218 8.13 6.59 7.40
N PHE A 219 9.06 5.64 7.38
CA PHE A 219 10.48 5.88 7.21
C PHE A 219 10.92 5.23 5.91
N THR A 220 11.57 6.02 5.05
CA THR A 220 12.17 5.51 3.82
C THR A 220 13.66 5.27 4.09
N PRO A 221 14.13 4.00 4.06
CA PRO A 221 15.54 3.71 4.23
C PRO A 221 16.38 4.41 3.17
N LYS A 222 17.63 4.77 3.51
CA LYS A 222 18.53 5.29 2.50
C LYS A 222 18.93 4.16 1.55
N PRO A 223 19.28 4.46 0.29
CA PRO A 223 19.82 3.43 -0.62
C PRO A 223 21.06 2.72 -0.06
N SER A 224 21.86 3.39 0.78
CA SER A 224 23.02 2.81 1.47
C SER A 224 22.67 1.77 2.54
N ASP A 225 21.45 1.82 3.07
CA ASP A 225 20.97 0.96 4.15
C ASP A 225 20.54 -0.41 3.60
N ILE A 226 20.40 -0.54 2.28
CA ILE A 226 20.01 -1.77 1.61
C ILE A 226 21.21 -2.35 0.88
N ARG A 227 21.58 -3.58 1.23
CA ARG A 227 22.70 -4.31 0.64
C ARG A 227 22.21 -5.60 0.00
N SER A 228 22.57 -5.85 -1.25
CA SER A 228 22.19 -7.09 -1.90
C SER A 228 22.99 -8.27 -1.37
N LEU A 229 22.31 -9.35 -0.97
CA LEU A 229 22.89 -10.60 -0.50
C LEU A 229 22.88 -11.68 -1.60
N GLY A 230 22.07 -11.50 -2.64
CA GLY A 230 21.95 -12.42 -3.77
C GLY A 230 20.87 -11.98 -4.77
N LEU A 231 20.54 -12.84 -5.73
CA LEU A 231 19.64 -12.51 -6.85
C LEU A 231 18.21 -12.09 -6.42
N HIS A 232 17.77 -12.56 -5.24
CA HIS A 232 16.42 -12.35 -4.71
C HIS A 232 16.40 -12.03 -3.22
N GLU A 233 17.55 -11.68 -2.65
CA GLU A 233 17.69 -11.45 -1.22
C GLU A 233 18.50 -10.19 -0.98
N ASP A 234 17.95 -9.27 -0.21
CA ASP A 234 18.61 -8.04 0.21
C ASP A 234 18.56 -7.93 1.73
N ARG A 235 19.57 -7.28 2.33
CA ARG A 235 19.59 -6.94 3.75
C ARG A 235 19.27 -5.47 3.91
N LEU A 236 18.27 -5.18 4.73
CA LEU A 236 17.95 -3.86 5.24
C LEU A 236 18.62 -3.68 6.60
N ASP A 237 19.37 -2.59 6.74
CA ASP A 237 20.09 -2.20 7.95
C ASP A 237 19.93 -0.68 8.13
N THR A 238 18.86 -0.27 8.80
CA THR A 238 18.49 1.14 8.97
C THR A 238 18.11 1.43 10.43
N SER A 239 17.98 2.70 10.77
CA SER A 239 17.53 3.12 12.10
C SER A 239 16.37 4.09 12.00
N VAL A 240 15.27 3.73 12.63
CA VAL A 240 14.08 4.56 12.72
C VAL A 240 14.21 5.50 13.91
N VAL A 241 14.19 6.81 13.66
CA VAL A 241 14.28 7.82 14.73
C VAL A 241 12.89 8.39 14.99
N THR A 242 12.45 8.30 16.25
CA THR A 242 11.15 8.83 16.68
C THR A 242 11.26 9.56 18.00
N SER A 243 10.47 10.61 18.17
CA SER A 243 10.25 11.29 19.44
C SER A 243 8.75 11.32 19.72
N HIS A 244 8.36 11.05 20.96
CA HIS A 244 6.98 11.22 21.39
C HIS A 244 6.89 12.26 22.53
N GLY A 245 5.72 12.90 22.66
CA GLY A 245 5.34 13.68 23.83
C GLY A 245 5.30 12.85 25.12
N LEU A 246 4.91 13.45 26.25
CA LEU A 246 4.88 12.78 27.56
C LEU A 246 3.94 11.57 27.47
N TRP A 247 4.51 10.37 27.39
CA TRP A 247 3.81 9.16 27.79
C TRP A 247 4.01 9.02 29.28
N THR A 248 2.92 8.98 30.04
CA THR A 248 2.96 8.71 31.48
C THR A 248 3.03 7.22 31.78
N ASP A 249 2.56 6.39 30.84
CA ASP A 249 2.46 4.94 31.00
C ASP A 249 3.32 4.20 29.95
N PRO A 250 3.83 3.01 30.29
CA PRO A 250 4.45 2.13 29.32
C PRO A 250 3.49 1.85 28.17
N CYS A 251 3.99 1.92 26.94
CA CYS A 251 3.16 1.71 25.77
C CYS A 251 3.81 0.76 24.76
N GLN A 252 2.97 0.15 23.93
CA GLN A 252 3.40 -0.73 22.86
C GLN A 252 3.31 0.00 21.54
N VAL A 253 4.43 0.06 20.83
CA VAL A 253 4.51 0.57 19.47
C VAL A 253 4.70 -0.60 18.53
N GLU A 254 4.06 -0.55 17.38
CA GLU A 254 4.13 -1.59 16.37
C GLU A 254 5.02 -1.17 15.20
N LEU A 255 5.91 -2.05 14.78
CA LEU A 255 6.83 -1.83 13.68
C LEU A 255 6.58 -2.88 12.59
N CYS A 256 6.53 -2.45 11.34
CA CYS A 256 6.48 -3.36 10.19
C CYS A 256 7.26 -2.81 9.00
N VAL A 257 7.75 -3.72 8.16
CA VAL A 257 8.42 -3.41 6.90
C VAL A 257 7.44 -3.68 5.75
N GLY A 258 7.37 -2.75 4.82
CA GLY A 258 6.45 -2.77 3.70
C GLY A 258 7.02 -2.15 2.44
N MET A 259 6.20 -2.11 1.41
CA MET A 259 6.46 -1.40 0.17
C MET A 259 5.52 -0.21 0.04
N ARG A 260 6.06 0.93 -0.37
CA ARG A 260 5.31 2.10 -0.78
C ARG A 260 4.87 1.93 -2.23
N VAL A 261 3.58 2.03 -2.47
CA VAL A 261 2.99 1.93 -3.81
C VAL A 261 2.33 3.23 -4.16
N HIS A 262 2.70 3.82 -5.29
CA HIS A 262 1.98 4.96 -5.81
C HIS A 262 0.64 4.50 -6.41
N THR A 263 -0.46 4.84 -5.75
CA THR A 263 -1.83 4.55 -6.16
C THR A 263 -2.57 5.85 -6.37
N ASP A 264 -3.26 5.99 -7.49
CA ASP A 264 -4.16 7.12 -7.78
C ASP A 264 -5.52 7.03 -7.04
N VAL A 265 -5.68 6.02 -6.18
CA VAL A 265 -6.82 5.84 -5.28
C VAL A 265 -6.52 6.52 -3.95
N PRO A 266 -7.38 7.43 -3.45
CA PRO A 266 -7.20 8.02 -2.14
C PRO A 266 -7.29 6.95 -1.03
N GLU A 267 -6.36 7.01 -0.08
CA GLU A 267 -6.40 6.16 1.11
C GLU A 267 -7.54 6.65 2.02
N THR A 268 -8.74 6.07 1.90
CA THR A 268 -9.67 6.09 3.04
C THR A 268 -9.00 5.29 4.13
N THR A 269 -8.58 6.00 5.17
CA THR A 269 -8.27 5.49 6.50
C THR A 269 -9.20 4.32 6.84
N ARG A 270 -8.69 3.09 6.69
CA ARG A 270 -9.38 1.92 7.25
C ARG A 270 -9.29 2.05 8.76
N ILE A 271 -10.42 2.47 9.33
CA ILE A 271 -10.79 2.36 10.74
C ILE A 271 -10.46 0.94 11.18
N SER A 272 -9.47 0.82 12.06
CA SER A 272 -9.26 -0.34 12.90
C SER A 272 -10.54 -0.61 13.68
N HIS A 273 -11.12 -1.78 13.45
CA HIS A 273 -12.23 -2.31 14.22
C HIS A 273 -11.75 -2.57 15.65
N THR A 274 -12.19 -1.75 16.62
CA THR A 274 -12.71 -2.17 17.94
C THR A 274 -13.25 -0.94 18.70
N PRO A 275 -14.20 -1.14 19.65
CA PRO A 275 -15.26 -0.18 19.90
C PRO A 275 -14.86 1.00 20.80
N ALA A 276 -15.55 2.11 20.53
CA ALA A 276 -15.83 3.25 21.39
C ALA A 276 -15.09 3.34 22.75
N ASN A 277 -14.26 4.37 22.89
CA ASN A 277 -14.50 5.32 23.97
C ASN A 277 -13.98 6.71 23.63
N LYS A 278 -14.86 7.70 23.80
CA LYS A 278 -14.56 9.13 23.71
C LYS A 278 -13.82 9.53 24.98
N HIS A 279 -12.76 10.35 24.89
CA HIS A 279 -12.51 11.50 25.78
C HIS A 279 -11.32 12.36 25.27
N THR A 280 -11.70 13.52 24.74
CA THR A 280 -11.18 14.90 24.89
C THR A 280 -9.70 15.25 25.27
N VAL A 281 -9.14 16.17 24.44
CA VAL A 281 -8.18 17.30 24.67
C VAL A 281 -6.70 17.03 25.00
N SER A 282 -5.77 17.44 24.13
CA SER A 282 -5.03 18.71 24.26
C SER A 282 -3.88 18.85 23.25
N SER A 283 -3.78 20.04 22.68
CA SER A 283 -2.79 20.51 21.72
C SER A 283 -1.58 21.16 22.41
N ILE A 284 -0.34 20.81 22.04
CA ILE A 284 0.87 21.62 22.34
C ILE A 284 1.91 21.47 21.19
N PRO A 285 2.96 22.32 21.08
CA PRO A 285 3.26 23.10 19.88
C PRO A 285 4.48 22.56 19.09
N ARG A 286 4.57 22.94 17.81
CA ARG A 286 5.71 22.65 16.94
C ARG A 286 6.94 23.44 17.37
N SER A 287 8.00 22.77 17.81
CA SER A 287 9.35 23.33 17.91
C SER A 287 10.22 22.82 16.77
N ASN A 288 10.72 23.76 15.96
CA ASN A 288 11.68 23.49 14.89
C ASN A 288 13.01 22.98 15.45
N SER A 289 13.52 21.88 14.91
CA SER A 289 14.95 21.59 14.92
C SER A 289 15.38 21.03 13.57
N ASN A 290 16.44 21.62 13.02
CA ASN A 290 17.05 21.28 11.76
C ASN A 290 17.90 20.00 11.88
N GLY A 291 17.77 19.08 10.92
CA GLY A 291 18.81 18.12 10.55
C GLY A 291 18.47 16.65 10.79
N VAL A 292 18.56 15.88 9.69
CA VAL A 292 18.52 14.40 9.55
C VAL A 292 17.13 13.79 9.33
N GLY A 293 16.90 13.36 8.08
CA GLY A 293 15.73 12.55 7.67
C GLY A 293 14.47 13.39 7.40
N SER A 294 13.90 13.27 6.20
CA SER A 294 12.60 13.89 5.90
C SER A 294 11.51 13.17 6.70
N HIS A 295 11.14 13.72 7.85
CA HIS A 295 10.03 13.28 8.68
C HIS A 295 8.71 13.80 8.10
N SER A 296 7.83 12.89 7.66
CA SER A 296 6.43 13.22 7.37
C SER A 296 5.58 12.73 8.54
N GLU A 297 5.27 13.62 9.47
CA GLU A 297 4.26 13.35 10.50
C GLU A 297 2.88 13.27 9.82
N ASP A 298 2.24 12.12 9.95
CA ASP A 298 0.83 11.85 9.64
C ASP A 298 0.35 11.96 8.18
N SER A 299 1.25 12.15 7.21
CA SER A 299 0.86 12.12 5.80
C SER A 299 1.86 11.29 5.00
N MET A 300 1.50 10.04 4.73
CA MET A 300 1.90 9.42 3.47
C MET A 300 1.50 10.41 2.36
N ASP A 301 2.39 10.71 1.42
CA ASP A 301 2.07 11.64 0.32
C ASP A 301 0.74 11.22 -0.34
N PRO A 302 -0.16 12.17 -0.66
CA PRO A 302 -1.45 11.84 -1.25
C PRO A 302 -1.23 11.03 -2.53
N GLY A 303 -1.73 9.79 -2.52
CA GLY A 303 -1.53 8.84 -3.62
C GLY A 303 -0.44 7.79 -3.38
N HIS A 304 0.00 7.59 -2.15
CA HIS A 304 0.82 6.42 -1.79
C HIS A 304 0.10 5.51 -0.80
N CYS A 305 0.14 4.20 -1.04
CA CYS A 305 -0.37 3.16 -0.15
C CYS A 305 0.79 2.35 0.42
N PHE A 306 0.67 1.90 1.66
CA PHE A 306 1.64 1.01 2.30
C PHE A 306 1.19 -0.44 2.27
N LEU A 307 2.03 -1.30 1.71
CA LEU A 307 1.80 -2.74 1.66
C LEU A 307 2.78 -3.44 2.59
N ALA A 308 2.32 -3.89 3.74
CA ALA A 308 3.14 -4.67 4.66
C ALA A 308 3.61 -5.97 3.98
N ILE A 309 4.91 -6.25 4.09
CA ILE A 309 5.55 -7.49 3.60
C ILE A 309 6.22 -8.28 4.73
N SER A 310 6.28 -7.72 5.94
CA SER A 310 6.67 -8.42 7.17
C SER A 310 5.49 -8.65 8.09
N ASP A 311 5.69 -9.54 9.07
CA ASP A 311 4.89 -9.55 10.28
C ASP A 311 5.10 -8.26 11.09
N VAL A 312 4.16 -7.96 11.98
CA VAL A 312 4.25 -6.82 12.89
C VAL A 312 5.06 -7.20 14.12
N VAL A 313 6.10 -6.43 14.41
CA VAL A 313 6.89 -6.53 15.64
C VAL A 313 6.36 -5.54 16.66
N LYS A 314 6.19 -6.00 17.90
CA LYS A 314 5.71 -5.18 19.01
C LYS A 314 6.85 -4.78 19.92
N ILE A 315 6.97 -3.49 20.18
CA ILE A 315 8.05 -2.89 20.95
C ILE A 315 7.45 -2.21 22.17
N ASN A 316 7.85 -2.63 23.37
CA ASN A 316 7.42 -2.01 24.60
C ASN A 316 8.37 -0.84 24.94
N ILE A 317 7.80 0.36 25.02
CA ILE A 317 8.51 1.60 25.31
C ILE A 317 8.08 2.11 26.67
N PHE A 318 9.05 2.32 27.57
CA PHE A 318 8.79 2.80 28.93
C PHE A 318 9.23 4.24 29.09
N PRO A 319 8.37 5.15 29.57
CA PRO A 319 8.81 6.49 29.92
C PRO A 319 9.76 6.42 31.11
N GLN A 320 10.97 6.91 30.89
CA GLN A 320 11.93 7.21 31.94
C GLN A 320 11.70 8.67 32.31
N GLU A 321 11.29 8.91 33.56
CA GLU A 321 11.36 10.24 34.13
C GLU A 321 12.80 10.74 33.96
N THR A 322 12.96 11.95 33.42
CA THR A 322 14.19 12.71 33.65
C THR A 322 14.27 12.93 35.15
N ALA A 323 14.80 11.96 35.88
CA ALA A 323 15.22 12.14 37.25
C ALA A 323 16.10 13.37 37.21
N SER A 324 15.63 14.41 37.89
CA SER A 324 16.41 15.59 38.24
C SER A 324 17.83 15.11 38.55
N ARG A 325 18.78 15.47 37.69
CA ARG A 325 20.18 15.53 38.09
C ARG A 325 20.24 16.62 39.18
N SER A 326 19.84 16.28 40.40
CA SER A 326 20.41 16.89 41.57
C SER A 326 21.88 16.54 41.50
N PHE A 327 22.65 17.46 40.92
CA PHE A 327 24.06 17.51 41.20
C PHE A 327 24.17 17.63 42.72
N ASN A 328 24.52 16.55 43.40
CA ASN A 328 25.15 16.63 44.71
C ASN A 328 26.53 17.28 44.50
N VAL A 329 26.54 18.59 44.28
CA VAL A 329 27.69 19.43 44.64
C VAL A 329 27.49 19.72 46.12
N PHE A 330 28.56 19.54 46.90
CA PHE A 330 28.62 19.62 48.37
C PHE A 330 28.34 18.31 49.10
N GLY A 331 29.24 17.35 48.92
CA GLY A 331 29.67 16.49 50.00
C GLY A 331 30.97 17.04 50.61
N GLY A 332 30.86 17.63 51.80
CA GLY A 332 31.88 17.75 52.86
C GLY A 332 33.16 18.55 52.56
N PRO A 333 33.93 18.95 53.60
CA PRO A 333 33.95 18.38 54.96
C PRO A 333 33.08 19.07 56.00
#